data_AF-A0A6H1P3K4-F1
#
_entry.id   AF-A0A6H1P3K4-F1
#
_cell.length_a   1.000
_cell.length_b   1.000
_cell.length_c   1.000
_cell.angle_alpha   90.00
_cell.angle_beta   90.00
_cell.angle_gamma   90.00
#
_symmetry.space_group_name_H-M   'P 1'
#
loop_
_entity.id
_entity.type
_entity.pdbx_description
1 polymer ?
#
loop_
_entity_poly.entity_id
_entity_poly.type
_entity_poly.pdbx_seq_one_letter_code
_entity_poly.pdbx_strand_id
1 'polypeptide(L)'
;MDSTMKSSYLMTFIIIVLTLIAAAGGLYIDELYKDTNSFALHAWYANDIILLAVGLPLLIVALVLSIRGSLRGQLVWLGMLNFTIYNYSYYLFGAALNSFFLIYAALFTFSMYSLVFGLVFLDYNKIEKSFKKKTPVKGISIFMILLAITLGGAWIVQWVNFVITSTPPQIMINLNSANNLVATLDLTFVVPLCFVAAYNLWQRAYRLCPYCYVKCKRICL
;
A
#
# COMPACT_ATOMS: atom_id res chain seq x y z
N MET A 1 8.71 -24.94 5.22
CA MET A 1 8.49 -23.49 5.16
C MET A 1 9.86 -22.82 5.15
N ASP A 2 10.18 -22.08 4.10
CA ASP A 2 11.47 -21.41 3.94
C ASP A 2 11.75 -20.48 5.13
N SER A 3 13.01 -20.37 5.54
CA SER A 3 13.43 -19.58 6.71
C SER A 3 13.04 -18.11 6.55
N THR A 4 13.14 -17.57 5.34
CA THR A 4 12.79 -16.17 5.02
C THR A 4 11.28 -15.89 5.15
N MET A 5 10.43 -16.86 4.78
CA MET A 5 8.97 -16.72 4.93
C MET A 5 8.56 -16.68 6.40
N LYS A 6 9.28 -17.39 7.28
CA LYS A 6 9.04 -17.29 8.74
C LYS A 6 9.38 -15.88 9.24
N SER A 7 10.48 -15.29 8.76
CA SER A 7 10.85 -13.91 9.10
C SER A 7 9.79 -12.90 8.66
N SER A 8 9.22 -13.02 7.45
CA SER A 8 8.13 -12.14 7.01
C SER A 8 6.88 -12.24 7.89
N TYR A 9 6.52 -13.46 8.31
CA TYR A 9 5.38 -13.63 9.23
C TYR A 9 5.66 -13.07 10.62
N LEU A 10 6.88 -13.22 11.14
CA LEU A 10 7.29 -12.60 12.39
C LEU A 10 7.23 -11.06 12.30
N MET A 11 7.76 -10.48 11.23
CA MET A 11 7.66 -9.04 10.96
C MET A 11 6.19 -8.60 10.85
N THR A 12 5.32 -9.40 10.23
CA THR A 12 3.88 -9.11 10.17
C THR A 12 3.23 -9.12 11.54
N PHE A 13 3.64 -10.03 12.43
CA PHE A 13 3.15 -10.01 13.82
C PHE A 13 3.55 -8.72 14.55
N ILE A 14 4.80 -8.28 14.37
CA ILE A 14 5.27 -6.99 14.89
C ILE A 14 4.45 -5.83 14.30
N ILE A 15 4.18 -5.85 12.99
CA ILE A 15 3.35 -4.85 12.32
C ILE A 15 1.94 -4.79 12.92
N ILE A 16 1.30 -5.94 13.17
CA ILE A 16 -0.03 -6.01 13.79
C ILE A 16 -0.02 -5.32 15.17
N VAL A 17 0.96 -5.65 16.00
CA VAL A 17 1.08 -5.06 17.35
C VAL A 17 1.34 -3.56 17.28
N LEU A 18 2.29 -3.13 16.45
CA LEU A 18 2.61 -1.71 16.28
C LEU A 18 1.44 -0.92 15.68
N THR A 19 0.69 -1.52 14.75
CA THR A 19 -0.51 -0.92 14.14
C THR A 19 -1.58 -0.70 15.20
N LEU A 20 -1.82 -1.69 16.05
CA LEU A 20 -2.76 -1.59 17.16
C LEU A 20 -2.35 -0.47 18.12
N ILE A 21 -1.08 -0.40 18.51
CA ILE A 21 -0.56 0.65 19.39
C ILE A 21 -0.69 2.02 18.75
N ALA A 22 -0.34 2.15 17.47
CA ALA A 22 -0.40 3.42 16.74
C ALA A 22 -1.84 3.92 16.62
N ALA A 23 -2.77 3.08 16.15
CA ALA A 23 -4.15 3.49 15.92
C ALA A 23 -4.95 3.65 17.22
N ALA A 24 -4.73 2.79 18.23
CA ALA A 24 -5.35 2.98 19.54
C ALA A 24 -4.76 4.20 20.26
N GLY A 25 -3.44 4.38 20.21
CA GLY A 25 -2.78 5.57 20.77
C GLY A 25 -3.27 6.85 20.09
N GLY A 26 -3.51 6.81 18.77
CA GLY A 26 -4.18 7.89 18.03
C GLY A 26 -5.52 8.28 18.64
N LEU A 27 -6.37 7.31 19.00
CA LEU A 27 -7.72 7.58 19.51
C LEU A 27 -7.80 7.91 21.01
N TYR A 28 -6.86 7.39 21.81
CA TYR A 28 -6.94 7.48 23.28
C TYR A 28 -5.93 8.44 23.91
N ILE A 29 -4.89 8.88 23.18
CA ILE A 29 -3.93 9.86 23.68
C ILE A 29 -4.34 11.24 23.18
N ASP A 30 -4.88 12.05 24.10
CA ASP A 30 -5.21 13.44 23.85
C ASP A 30 -3.94 14.21 23.39
N GLU A 31 -4.10 15.07 22.38
CA GLU A 31 -3.02 15.87 21.75
C GLU A 31 -1.90 15.08 21.03
N LEU A 32 -2.08 13.78 20.72
CA LEU A 32 -1.08 13.06 19.92
C LEU A 32 -0.90 13.67 18.53
N TYR A 33 -2.01 14.03 17.88
CA TYR A 33 -2.00 14.77 16.63
C TYR A 33 -1.93 16.27 16.92
N LYS A 34 -0.78 16.87 16.63
CA LYS A 34 -0.52 18.30 16.86
C LYS A 34 -0.92 19.20 15.69
N ASP A 35 -1.60 18.63 14.70
CA ASP A 35 -2.02 19.39 13.52
C ASP A 35 -3.07 20.42 13.94
N THR A 36 -2.80 21.70 13.65
CA THR A 36 -3.67 22.84 13.99
C THR A 36 -4.95 22.89 13.14
N ASN A 37 -5.05 22.05 12.12
CA ASN A 37 -6.17 22.02 11.20
C ASN A 37 -7.17 20.92 11.55
N SER A 38 -8.41 21.33 11.84
CA SER A 38 -9.48 20.40 12.24
C SER A 38 -9.81 19.36 11.17
N PHE A 39 -9.66 19.67 9.87
CA PHE A 39 -9.96 18.70 8.81
C PHE A 39 -8.94 17.55 8.76
N ALA A 40 -7.65 17.87 8.84
CA ALA A 40 -6.59 16.86 8.88
C ALA A 40 -6.73 15.96 10.12
N LEU A 41 -7.03 16.56 11.27
CA LEU A 41 -7.22 15.85 12.53
C LEU A 41 -8.40 14.86 12.49
N HIS A 42 -9.55 15.25 11.91
CA HIS A 42 -10.66 14.32 11.69
C HIS A 42 -10.29 13.20 10.70
N ALA A 43 -9.50 13.50 9.66
CA ALA A 43 -9.06 12.49 8.70
C ALA A 43 -8.16 11.44 9.35
N TRP A 44 -7.25 11.85 10.25
CA TRP A 44 -6.41 10.94 11.02
C TRP A 44 -7.23 10.02 11.92
N TYR A 45 -8.16 10.56 12.70
CA TYR A 45 -9.03 9.73 13.55
C TYR A 45 -9.92 8.78 12.75
N ALA A 46 -10.49 9.25 11.64
CA ALA A 46 -11.28 8.40 10.76
C ALA A 46 -10.43 7.25 10.20
N ASN A 47 -9.18 7.52 9.82
CA ASN A 47 -8.24 6.49 9.38
C ASN A 47 -7.95 5.47 10.48
N ASP A 48 -7.65 5.92 11.70
CA ASP A 48 -7.36 5.03 12.84
C ASP A 48 -8.54 4.10 13.15
N ILE A 49 -9.77 4.62 13.13
CA ILE A 49 -10.99 3.82 13.34
C ILE A 49 -11.13 2.76 12.24
N ILE A 50 -10.98 3.15 10.98
CA ILE A 50 -11.09 2.21 9.84
C ILE A 50 -9.98 1.16 9.92
N LEU A 51 -8.78 1.55 10.33
CA LEU A 51 -7.65 0.66 10.47
C LEU A 51 -7.90 -0.38 11.57
N LEU A 52 -8.46 0.02 12.72
CA LEU A 52 -8.81 -0.91 13.81
C LEU A 52 -10.01 -1.81 13.45
N ALA A 53 -11.03 -1.25 12.80
CA ALA A 53 -12.28 -1.97 12.51
C ALA A 53 -12.16 -2.90 11.30
N VAL A 54 -11.37 -2.53 10.29
CA VAL A 54 -11.32 -3.25 8.99
C VAL A 54 -9.90 -3.66 8.63
N GLY A 55 -8.94 -2.75 8.71
CA GLY A 55 -7.56 -3.00 8.28
C GLY A 55 -6.88 -4.12 9.08
N LEU A 56 -6.91 -4.03 10.41
CA LEU A 56 -6.26 -4.96 11.32
C LEU A 56 -6.92 -6.36 11.28
N PRO A 57 -8.26 -6.51 11.36
CA PRO A 57 -8.89 -7.82 11.20
C PRO A 57 -8.58 -8.45 9.85
N LEU A 58 -8.59 -7.67 8.76
CA LEU A 58 -8.29 -8.17 7.43
C LEU A 58 -6.84 -8.65 7.30
N LEU A 59 -5.88 -7.89 7.85
CA LEU A 59 -4.46 -8.28 7.88
C LEU A 59 -4.25 -9.57 8.68
N ILE A 60 -4.90 -9.72 9.83
CA ILE A 60 -4.82 -10.92 10.67
C ILE A 60 -5.42 -12.12 9.92
N VAL A 61 -6.62 -12.00 9.36
CA VAL A 61 -7.26 -13.08 8.60
C VAL A 61 -6.42 -13.48 7.40
N ALA A 62 -5.87 -12.51 6.67
CA ALA A 62 -5.01 -12.76 5.52
C ALA A 62 -3.72 -13.48 5.92
N LEU A 63 -3.08 -13.07 7.02
CA LEU A 63 -1.91 -13.74 7.58
C LEU A 63 -2.21 -15.19 7.96
N VAL A 64 -3.31 -15.44 8.69
CA VAL A 64 -3.72 -16.79 9.09
C VAL A 64 -3.99 -17.68 7.88
N LEU A 65 -4.70 -17.16 6.88
CA LEU A 65 -4.95 -17.89 5.63
C LEU A 65 -3.64 -18.14 4.86
N SER A 66 -2.71 -17.19 4.88
CA SER A 66 -1.39 -17.33 4.27
C SER A 66 -0.55 -18.43 4.91
N ILE A 67 -0.54 -18.50 6.25
CA ILE A 67 0.14 -19.55 7.03
C ILE A 67 -0.48 -20.93 6.75
N ARG A 68 -1.81 -20.99 6.57
CA ARG A 68 -2.53 -22.22 6.17
C ARG A 68 -2.28 -22.64 4.71
N GLY A 69 -1.46 -21.90 3.96
CA GLY A 69 -1.11 -22.21 2.58
C GLY A 69 -2.14 -21.75 1.54
N SER A 70 -3.11 -20.91 1.93
CA SER A 70 -4.07 -20.35 0.98
C SER A 70 -3.40 -19.31 0.09
N LEU A 71 -3.40 -19.56 -1.21
CA LEU A 71 -2.86 -18.63 -2.20
C LEU A 71 -3.60 -17.28 -2.19
N ARG A 72 -4.93 -17.32 -2.05
CA ARG A 72 -5.73 -16.08 -1.96
C ARG A 72 -5.38 -15.31 -0.69
N GLY A 73 -5.16 -16.02 0.42
CA GLY A 73 -4.70 -15.42 1.68
C GLY A 73 -3.35 -14.74 1.53
N GLN A 74 -2.40 -15.39 0.86
CA GLN A 74 -1.08 -14.82 0.54
C GLN A 74 -1.19 -13.53 -0.28
N LEU A 75 -2.00 -13.52 -1.34
CA LEU A 75 -2.18 -12.32 -2.18
C LEU A 75 -2.82 -11.17 -1.41
N VAL A 76 -3.85 -11.46 -0.59
CA VAL A 76 -4.48 -10.44 0.27
C VAL A 76 -3.48 -9.95 1.32
N TRP A 77 -2.67 -10.83 1.91
CA TRP A 77 -1.66 -10.44 2.90
C TRP A 77 -0.61 -9.50 2.31
N LEU A 78 -0.08 -9.81 1.11
CA LEU A 78 0.84 -8.91 0.41
C LEU A 78 0.18 -7.57 0.06
N GLY A 79 -1.08 -7.59 -0.37
CA GLY A 79 -1.86 -6.37 -0.60
C GLY A 79 -2.03 -5.52 0.66
N MET A 80 -2.30 -6.17 1.80
CA MET A 80 -2.41 -5.50 3.09
C MET A 80 -1.08 -4.92 3.57
N LEU A 81 0.04 -5.60 3.36
CA LEU A 81 1.37 -5.04 3.64
C LEU A 81 1.63 -3.78 2.80
N ASN A 82 1.30 -3.81 1.50
CA ASN A 82 1.41 -2.63 0.65
C ASN A 82 0.48 -1.49 1.09
N PHE A 83 -0.74 -1.82 1.52
CA PHE A 83 -1.66 -0.85 2.12
C PHE A 83 -1.09 -0.24 3.40
N THR A 84 -0.47 -1.03 4.29
CA THR A 84 0.17 -0.54 5.51
C THR A 84 1.33 0.41 5.20
N ILE A 85 2.16 0.10 4.20
CA ILE A 85 3.23 1.01 3.73
C ILE A 85 2.63 2.34 3.28
N TYR A 86 1.61 2.28 2.42
CA TYR A 86 0.94 3.47 1.89
C TYR A 86 0.30 4.30 3.00
N ASN A 87 -0.41 3.65 3.92
CA ASN A 87 -1.09 4.31 5.04
C ASN A 87 -0.09 5.00 5.96
N TYR A 88 0.94 4.30 6.45
CA TYR A 88 1.91 4.89 7.37
C TYR A 88 2.91 5.84 6.70
N SER A 89 3.01 5.85 5.38
CA SER A 89 3.72 6.93 4.67
C SER A 89 3.08 8.29 4.91
N TYR A 90 1.75 8.35 5.05
CA TYR A 90 1.04 9.59 5.39
C TYR A 90 1.46 10.15 6.72
N TYR A 91 1.50 9.30 7.74
CA TYR A 91 1.90 9.71 9.08
C TYR A 91 3.41 10.02 9.15
N LEU A 92 4.24 9.28 8.41
CA LEU A 92 5.69 9.46 8.46
C LEU A 92 6.17 10.74 7.76
N PHE A 93 5.59 11.08 6.61
CA PHE A 93 6.03 12.22 5.79
C PHE A 93 5.10 13.43 5.90
N GLY A 94 3.87 13.26 6.38
CA GLY A 94 2.80 14.27 6.28
C GLY A 94 2.31 14.80 7.61
N ALA A 95 2.38 14.00 8.68
CA ALA A 95 1.97 14.46 10.01
C ALA A 95 3.05 15.36 10.64
N ALA A 96 2.61 16.32 11.47
CA ALA A 96 3.53 17.08 12.31
C ALA A 96 4.33 16.16 13.25
N LEU A 97 5.54 16.59 13.62
CA LEU A 97 6.44 15.81 14.47
C LEU A 97 5.74 15.41 15.79
N ASN A 98 5.58 14.11 15.99
CA ASN A 98 4.90 13.54 17.15
C ASN A 98 5.75 12.46 17.83
N SER A 99 5.34 12.06 19.03
CA SER A 99 6.03 11.04 19.83
C SER A 99 6.02 9.65 19.18
N PHE A 100 5.14 9.42 18.20
CA PHE A 100 4.94 8.14 17.50
C PHE A 100 5.74 8.02 16.20
N PHE A 101 6.54 9.04 15.87
CA PHE A 101 7.38 9.04 14.67
C PHE A 101 8.20 7.74 14.51
N LEU A 102 8.83 7.25 15.59
CA LEU A 102 9.61 6.01 15.55
C LEU A 102 8.74 4.77 15.30
N ILE A 103 7.49 4.78 15.77
CA ILE A 103 6.53 3.69 15.52
C ILE A 103 6.13 3.68 14.05
N TYR A 104 5.85 4.83 13.46
CA TYR A 104 5.53 4.94 12.03
C TYR A 104 6.70 4.53 11.14
N ALA A 105 7.92 4.95 11.49
CA ALA A 105 9.14 4.55 10.79
C ALA A 105 9.35 3.03 10.85
N ALA A 106 9.19 2.43 12.03
CA ALA A 106 9.28 0.98 12.20
C ALA A 106 8.21 0.25 11.38
N LEU A 107 6.96 0.70 11.43
CA LEU A 107 5.85 0.13 10.66
C LEU A 107 6.11 0.18 9.15
N PHE A 108 6.54 1.32 8.64
CA PHE A 108 6.91 1.49 7.23
C PHE A 108 8.04 0.52 6.84
N THR A 109 9.14 0.50 7.60
CA THR A 109 10.31 -0.33 7.30
C THR A 109 10.02 -1.83 7.38
N PHE A 110 9.37 -2.30 8.45
CA PHE A 110 9.01 -3.71 8.59
C PHE A 110 8.02 -4.14 7.51
N SER A 111 7.05 -3.29 7.15
CA SER A 111 6.08 -3.61 6.10
C SER A 111 6.75 -3.71 4.74
N MET A 112 7.69 -2.81 4.44
CA MET A 112 8.48 -2.85 3.21
C MET A 112 9.32 -4.13 3.11
N TYR A 113 10.07 -4.48 4.17
CA TYR A 113 10.86 -5.71 4.16
C TYR A 113 10.00 -6.97 4.09
N SER A 114 8.89 -7.01 4.85
CA SER A 114 7.95 -8.12 4.82
C SER A 114 7.34 -8.31 3.43
N LEU A 115 6.98 -7.21 2.75
CA LEU A 115 6.46 -7.22 1.39
C LEU A 115 7.49 -7.72 0.38
N VAL A 116 8.73 -7.20 0.44
CA VAL A 116 9.81 -7.62 -0.47
C VAL A 116 10.10 -9.11 -0.31
N PHE A 117 10.26 -9.59 0.93
CA PHE A 117 10.46 -11.01 1.18
C PHE A 117 9.25 -11.85 0.76
N GLY A 118 8.04 -11.40 1.07
CA GLY A 118 6.82 -12.08 0.66
C GLY A 118 6.67 -12.21 -0.86
N LEU A 119 7.10 -11.21 -1.63
CA LEU A 119 7.10 -11.21 -3.09
C LEU A 119 8.22 -12.08 -3.69
N VAL A 120 9.43 -12.03 -3.13
CA VAL A 120 10.59 -12.79 -3.63
C VAL A 120 10.40 -14.30 -3.48
N PHE A 121 9.77 -14.73 -2.38
CA PHE A 121 9.54 -16.16 -2.08
C PHE A 121 8.15 -16.64 -2.49
N LEU A 122 7.41 -15.81 -3.22
CA LEU A 122 6.10 -16.15 -3.74
C LEU A 122 6.22 -17.23 -4.83
N ASP A 123 5.47 -18.31 -4.70
CA ASP A 123 5.45 -19.38 -5.71
C ASP A 123 4.64 -18.96 -6.94
N TYR A 124 5.33 -18.27 -7.84
CA TYR A 124 4.78 -17.76 -9.09
C TYR A 124 4.10 -18.86 -9.93
N ASN A 125 4.65 -20.08 -9.95
CA ASN A 125 4.08 -21.18 -10.72
C ASN A 125 2.71 -21.61 -10.19
N LYS A 126 2.51 -21.58 -8.87
CA LYS A 126 1.18 -21.84 -8.27
C LYS A 126 0.19 -20.72 -8.56
N ILE A 127 0.66 -19.48 -8.62
CA ILE A 127 -0.17 -18.32 -8.98
C ILE A 127 -0.67 -18.46 -10.40
N GLU A 128 0.22 -18.65 -11.36
CA GLU A 128 -0.13 -18.79 -12.78
C GLU A 128 -1.12 -19.95 -13.00
N LYS A 129 -0.88 -21.10 -12.36
CA LYS A 129 -1.79 -22.26 -12.44
C LYS A 129 -3.17 -22.01 -11.81
N SER A 130 -3.27 -21.09 -10.85
CA SER A 130 -4.54 -20.76 -10.19
C SER A 130 -5.41 -19.81 -11.01
N PHE A 131 -4.82 -19.07 -11.96
CA PHE A 131 -5.56 -18.24 -12.91
C PHE A 131 -6.15 -19.12 -14.03
N LYS A 132 -7.43 -19.48 -13.87
CA LYS A 132 -8.19 -20.23 -14.88
C LYS A 132 -8.44 -19.37 -16.12
N LYS A 133 -8.63 -19.99 -17.30
CA LYS A 133 -9.03 -19.26 -18.54
C LYS A 133 -10.25 -18.32 -18.38
N LYS A 134 -11.12 -18.58 -17.41
CA LYS A 134 -12.33 -17.81 -17.09
C LYS A 134 -12.11 -16.62 -16.14
N THR A 135 -10.89 -16.37 -15.62
CA THR A 135 -10.67 -15.17 -14.80
C THR A 135 -10.92 -13.92 -15.64
N PRO A 136 -11.68 -12.93 -15.14
CA PRO A 136 -12.06 -11.73 -15.89
C PRO A 136 -10.91 -10.72 -15.97
N VAL A 137 -9.80 -11.16 -16.58
CA VAL A 137 -8.54 -10.40 -16.74
C VAL A 137 -8.79 -9.01 -17.32
N LYS A 138 -9.59 -8.94 -18.40
CA LYS A 138 -9.92 -7.67 -19.06
C LYS A 138 -10.69 -6.71 -18.14
N GLY A 139 -11.65 -7.22 -17.36
CA GLY A 139 -12.44 -6.40 -16.45
C GLY A 139 -11.59 -5.80 -15.34
N ILE A 140 -10.71 -6.61 -14.74
CA ILE A 140 -9.79 -6.15 -13.68
C ILE A 140 -8.80 -5.13 -14.25
N SER A 141 -8.20 -5.39 -15.40
CA SER A 141 -7.28 -4.44 -16.05
C SER A 141 -7.96 -3.12 -16.41
N ILE A 142 -9.19 -3.14 -16.96
CA ILE A 142 -9.95 -1.91 -17.26
C ILE A 142 -10.23 -1.14 -15.98
N PHE A 143 -10.66 -1.83 -14.92
CA PHE A 143 -10.90 -1.20 -13.62
C PHE A 143 -9.63 -0.51 -13.07
N MET A 144 -8.48 -1.20 -13.13
CA MET A 144 -7.20 -0.64 -12.67
C MET A 144 -6.76 0.57 -13.50
N ILE A 145 -6.94 0.52 -14.83
CA ILE A 145 -6.64 1.66 -15.72
C ILE A 145 -7.58 2.84 -15.41
N LEU A 146 -8.88 2.57 -15.27
CA LEU A 146 -9.86 3.59 -14.96
C LEU A 146 -9.56 4.25 -13.62
N LEU A 147 -9.21 3.47 -12.60
CA LEU A 147 -8.80 3.99 -11.29
C LEU A 147 -7.54 4.86 -11.42
N ALA A 148 -6.53 4.42 -12.15
CA ALA A 148 -5.30 5.17 -12.38
C ALA A 148 -5.55 6.50 -13.12
N ILE A 149 -6.39 6.49 -14.14
CA ILE A 149 -6.76 7.69 -14.92
C ILE A 149 -7.57 8.65 -14.07
N THR A 150 -8.58 8.17 -13.35
CA THR A 150 -9.44 9.04 -12.54
C THR A 150 -8.66 9.67 -11.39
N LEU A 151 -7.91 8.87 -10.63
CA LEU A 151 -7.11 9.35 -9.50
C LEU A 151 -5.96 10.25 -9.97
N GLY A 152 -5.16 9.77 -10.93
CA GLY A 152 -4.03 10.51 -11.47
C GLY A 152 -4.48 11.78 -12.19
N GLY A 153 -5.56 11.71 -12.98
CA GLY A 153 -6.16 12.86 -13.65
C GLY A 153 -6.65 13.91 -12.66
N ALA A 154 -7.35 13.51 -11.59
CA ALA A 154 -7.82 14.44 -10.56
C ALA A 154 -6.67 15.22 -9.90
N TRP A 155 -5.53 14.56 -9.63
CA TRP A 155 -4.35 15.23 -9.08
C TRP A 155 -3.61 16.09 -10.10
N ILE A 156 -3.41 15.58 -11.33
CA ILE A 156 -2.73 16.31 -12.40
C ILE A 156 -3.50 17.58 -12.76
N VAL A 157 -4.82 17.52 -12.87
CA VAL A 157 -5.67 18.69 -13.19
C VAL A 157 -5.52 19.77 -12.13
N GLN A 158 -5.50 19.40 -10.84
CA GLN A 158 -5.29 20.37 -9.76
C GLN A 158 -3.92 21.05 -9.87
N TRP A 159 -2.86 20.29 -10.18
CA TRP A 159 -1.52 20.86 -10.35
C TRP A 159 -1.38 21.72 -11.61
N VAL A 160 -1.94 21.28 -12.73
CA VAL A 160 -1.93 22.07 -13.97
C VAL A 160 -2.69 23.37 -13.79
N ASN A 161 -3.86 23.34 -13.13
CA ASN A 161 -4.60 24.55 -12.81
C ASN A 161 -3.78 25.49 -11.94
N PHE A 162 -3.12 24.99 -10.89
CA PHE A 162 -2.22 25.80 -10.06
C PHE A 162 -1.11 26.49 -10.88
N VAL A 163 -0.48 25.77 -11.81
CA VAL A 163 0.57 26.33 -12.68
C VAL A 163 0.02 27.44 -13.59
N ILE A 164 -1.22 27.30 -14.06
CA ILE A 164 -1.85 28.27 -14.96
C ILE A 164 -2.37 29.50 -14.21
N THR A 165 -3.07 29.29 -13.08
CA THR A 165 -3.77 30.36 -12.36
C THR A 165 -2.93 30.99 -11.25
N SER A 166 -1.82 30.35 -10.86
CA SER A 166 -1.03 30.70 -9.67
C SER A 166 -1.84 30.73 -8.36
N THR A 167 -3.04 30.15 -8.35
CA THR A 167 -3.92 30.08 -7.17
C THR A 167 -3.90 28.67 -6.60
N PRO A 168 -3.47 28.48 -5.33
CA PRO A 168 -3.44 27.15 -4.73
C PRO A 168 -4.86 26.57 -4.65
N PRO A 169 -5.06 25.28 -5.00
CA PRO A 169 -6.34 24.61 -4.84
C PRO A 169 -6.87 24.74 -3.41
N GLN A 170 -8.18 24.97 -3.25
CA GLN A 170 -8.79 25.14 -1.93
C GLN A 170 -8.51 23.97 -0.98
N ILE A 171 -8.37 22.76 -1.53
CA ILE A 171 -7.99 21.54 -0.79
C ILE A 171 -6.57 21.67 -0.21
N MET A 172 -5.62 22.22 -0.95
CA MET A 172 -4.26 22.48 -0.43
C MET A 172 -4.24 23.57 0.65
N ILE A 173 -5.07 24.60 0.52
CA ILE A 173 -5.22 25.64 1.54
C ILE A 173 -5.79 25.02 2.84
N ASN A 174 -6.76 24.12 2.71
CA ASN A 174 -7.44 23.49 3.83
C ASN A 174 -6.67 22.33 4.48
N LEU A 175 -5.61 21.81 3.87
CA LEU A 175 -4.84 20.66 4.39
C LEU A 175 -3.34 20.96 4.59
N ASN A 176 -2.89 22.17 4.21
CA ASN A 176 -1.50 22.60 4.31
C ASN A 176 -0.53 21.56 3.68
N SER A 177 0.58 21.22 4.34
CA SER A 177 1.62 20.29 3.87
C SER A 177 1.15 18.84 3.63
N ALA A 178 0.06 18.39 4.25
CA ALA A 178 -0.38 16.99 4.19
C ALA A 178 -0.95 16.59 2.80
N ASN A 179 -1.54 17.53 2.05
CA ASN A 179 -2.18 17.20 0.76
C ASN A 179 -1.19 17.01 -0.38
N ASN A 180 -0.06 17.74 -0.37
CA ASN A 180 1.01 17.52 -1.34
C ASN A 180 1.53 16.08 -1.26
N LEU A 181 1.52 15.50 -0.07
CA LEU A 181 1.95 14.12 0.15
C LEU A 181 0.97 13.11 -0.44
N VAL A 182 -0.35 13.30 -0.30
CA VAL A 182 -1.38 12.43 -0.92
C VAL A 182 -1.22 12.40 -2.42
N ALA A 183 -1.17 13.58 -3.04
CA ALA A 183 -0.93 13.67 -4.47
C ALA A 183 0.40 13.02 -4.88
N THR A 184 1.46 13.19 -4.08
CA THR A 184 2.77 12.59 -4.35
C THR A 184 2.73 11.07 -4.28
N LEU A 185 2.15 10.48 -3.23
CA LEU A 185 2.06 9.04 -3.07
C LEU A 185 1.15 8.41 -4.12
N ASP A 186 0.04 9.06 -4.46
CA ASP A 186 -0.85 8.58 -5.51
C ASP A 186 -0.17 8.56 -6.88
N LEU A 187 0.52 9.65 -7.25
CA LEU A 187 1.17 9.77 -8.56
C LEU A 187 2.46 8.95 -8.67
N THR A 188 3.17 8.68 -7.57
CA THR A 188 4.45 7.95 -7.59
C THR A 188 4.30 6.46 -7.30
N PHE A 189 3.34 6.06 -6.45
CA PHE A 189 3.11 4.67 -6.08
C PHE A 189 1.85 4.12 -6.75
N VAL A 190 0.67 4.67 -6.46
CA VAL A 190 -0.61 4.03 -6.81
C VAL A 190 -0.82 3.99 -8.32
N VAL A 191 -0.74 5.13 -8.99
CA VAL A 191 -1.02 5.28 -10.42
C VAL A 191 -0.05 4.43 -11.27
N PRO A 192 1.29 4.50 -11.07
CA PRO A 192 2.22 3.67 -11.84
C PRO A 192 2.03 2.17 -11.60
N LEU A 193 1.81 1.75 -10.35
CA LEU A 193 1.56 0.34 -10.02
C LEU A 193 0.29 -0.17 -10.69
N CYS A 194 -0.78 0.63 -10.72
CA CYS A 194 -2.02 0.27 -11.40
C CYS A 194 -1.81 0.10 -12.90
N PHE A 195 -1.09 1.00 -13.57
CA PHE A 195 -0.80 0.86 -15.00
C PHE A 195 0.05 -0.36 -15.32
N VAL A 196 1.15 -0.57 -14.57
CA VAL A 196 2.03 -1.73 -14.77
C VAL A 196 1.28 -3.03 -14.52
N ALA A 197 0.52 -3.12 -13.42
CA ALA A 197 -0.27 -4.31 -13.11
C ALA A 197 -1.36 -4.57 -14.15
N ALA A 198 -2.09 -3.53 -14.59
CA ALA A 198 -3.12 -3.66 -15.60
C ALA A 198 -2.58 -4.13 -16.95
N TYR A 199 -1.45 -3.56 -17.39
CA TYR A 199 -0.78 -3.92 -18.64
C TYR A 199 -0.30 -5.37 -18.62
N ASN A 200 0.40 -5.79 -17.57
CA ASN A 200 0.90 -7.17 -17.45
C ASN A 200 -0.24 -8.18 -17.34
N LEU A 201 -1.28 -7.85 -16.59
CA LEU A 201 -2.49 -8.66 -16.49
C LEU A 201 -3.17 -8.80 -17.86
N TRP A 202 -3.33 -7.69 -18.59
CA TRP A 202 -3.97 -7.69 -19.92
C TRP A 202 -3.23 -8.54 -20.94
N GLN A 203 -1.89 -8.45 -20.95
CA GLN A 203 -1.04 -9.25 -21.84
C GLN A 203 -1.03 -10.74 -21.48
N ARG A 204 -1.62 -11.12 -20.33
CA ARG A 204 -1.38 -12.43 -19.68
C ARG A 204 0.12 -12.73 -19.54
N ALA A 205 0.93 -11.68 -19.52
CA ALA A 205 2.34 -11.76 -19.30
C ALA A 205 2.49 -11.76 -17.78
N TYR A 206 2.31 -12.93 -17.14
CA TYR A 206 2.60 -13.05 -15.72
C TYR A 206 4.12 -12.95 -15.41
N ARG A 207 4.93 -12.61 -16.43
CA ARG A 207 6.37 -12.37 -16.41
C ARG A 207 6.79 -11.09 -15.69
N LEU A 208 6.60 -11.01 -14.37
CA LEU A 208 7.28 -10.05 -13.51
C LEU A 208 7.99 -10.77 -12.36
N CYS A 209 8.99 -11.57 -12.73
CA CYS A 209 10.17 -11.68 -11.90
C CYS A 209 11.31 -11.06 -12.74
N PRO A 210 11.75 -9.82 -12.44
CA PRO A 210 12.96 -9.25 -13.07
C PRO A 210 14.17 -10.18 -12.92
N TYR A 211 14.19 -10.98 -11.86
CA TYR A 211 15.18 -12.04 -11.62
C TYR A 211 15.09 -13.22 -12.61
N CYS A 212 13.91 -13.57 -13.12
CA CYS A 212 13.78 -14.61 -14.15
C CYS A 212 14.31 -14.16 -15.50
N TYR A 213 14.34 -12.86 -15.80
CA TYR A 213 14.92 -12.36 -17.05
C TYR A 213 16.44 -12.61 -17.10
N VAL A 214 17.13 -12.47 -15.96
CA VAL A 214 18.58 -12.73 -15.85
C VAL A 214 18.88 -14.23 -15.90
N LYS A 215 18.04 -15.07 -15.28
CA LYS A 215 18.27 -16.52 -15.22
C LYS A 215 17.92 -17.24 -16.54
N CYS A 216 16.89 -16.77 -17.25
CA CYS A 216 16.50 -17.37 -18.53
C CYS A 216 17.48 -17.03 -19.68
N LYS A 217 18.19 -15.89 -19.61
CA LYS A 217 19.21 -15.54 -20.59
C LYS A 217 20.55 -16.27 -20.38
N ARG A 218 20.81 -16.82 -19.19
CA ARG A 218 22.01 -17.64 -18.89
C ARG A 218 21.86 -19.14 -19.17
N ILE A 219 20.65 -19.61 -19.49
CA ILE A 219 20.38 -21.03 -19.80
C ILE A 219 20.21 -21.24 -21.32
N CYS A 220 20.04 -20.16 -22.09
CA CYS A 220 19.94 -20.19 -23.55
C CYS A 220 21.17 -19.58 -24.26
N LEU A 221 22.32 -19.51 -23.59
CA LEU A 221 23.62 -19.22 -24.19
C LEU A 221 24.63 -20.27 -23.74
#